data_AF-A0A916Z0F2-F1
#
_entry.id   AF-A0A916Z0F2-F1
#
_cell.length_a   1.000
_cell.length_b   1.000
_cell.length_c   1.000
_cell.angle_alpha   90.00
_cell.angle_beta   90.00
_cell.angle_gamma   90.00
#
_symmetry.space_group_name_H-M   'P 1'
#
loop_
_entity.id
_entity.type
_entity.pdbx_description
1 polymer ?
#
loop_
_entity_poly.entity_id
_entity_poly.type
_entity_poly.pdbx_seq_one_letter_code
_entity_poly.pdbx_strand_id
1 'polypeptide(L)'
;MGKHLSKSERIRIVREKEQAEFELQQAYQKSARLNQSFVRIIEDVQNLNLRNEYANNERYQFMVSFLIQAELVTKKEILRKYIANLTFLTEKLEGKCPKWFKDNEFIRALIEVAKYRSAWIQPIEDWKPKAKGEYKKFKELINHLFAQYKYPTFLNHIFFYQQDHFFIKDFIFLMQGGSIKYINSMIPLTQKMKVEFMKSPDGFRVFEAFRYAQVLCLGGDELLAHRIAYSWLGRSDKRDEILWETFIRIVIAGGMFNLDKIGELIDYVRNEVNQNPIYSLKGRTLQSLMRQSDTWHNTMNKEQRKQGLVIWKSGSFETFEIEDGKCEDDATLKVVELLSNRELADEGKKMNHCVGSYTYYCERGRTRIVSLRKYHFGLETDRLATIELDMQSKRVVQAKYRFNRPITEKALSFLHKWASLNGFAMGKYL
;
A
#
# COMPACT_ATOMS: atom_id res chain seq x y z
N MET A 1 -61.97 -5.75 -27.65
CA MET A 1 -62.13 -4.48 -26.90
C MET A 1 -60.75 -3.95 -26.53
N GLY A 2 -60.21 -3.00 -27.30
CA GLY A 2 -58.99 -2.28 -26.89
C GLY A 2 -59.34 -1.30 -25.77
N LYS A 3 -58.73 -1.43 -24.59
CA LYS A 3 -58.93 -0.48 -23.48
C LYS A 3 -58.54 0.92 -23.97
N HIS A 4 -59.51 1.82 -24.05
CA HIS A 4 -59.32 3.18 -24.51
C HIS A 4 -58.62 3.98 -23.39
N LEU A 5 -57.30 4.15 -23.50
CA LEU A 5 -56.51 4.93 -22.54
C LEU A 5 -56.99 6.38 -22.51
N SER A 6 -57.20 6.92 -21.31
CA SER A 6 -57.61 8.32 -21.11
C SER A 6 -56.54 9.30 -21.58
N LYS A 7 -56.94 10.54 -21.92
CA LYS A 7 -55.99 11.59 -22.39
C LYS A 7 -54.89 11.86 -21.35
N SER A 8 -55.23 11.83 -20.06
CA SER A 8 -54.28 12.00 -18.95
C SER A 8 -53.29 10.84 -18.85
N GLU A 9 -53.73 9.59 -19.01
CA GLU A 9 -52.83 8.43 -19.04
C GLU A 9 -51.91 8.45 -20.25
N ARG A 10 -52.41 8.87 -21.43
CA ARG A 10 -51.56 9.04 -22.62
C ARG A 10 -50.46 10.08 -22.39
N ILE A 11 -50.79 11.22 -21.77
CA ILE A 11 -49.80 12.26 -21.44
C ILE A 11 -48.79 11.76 -20.41
N ARG A 12 -49.23 10.99 -19.40
CA ARG A 12 -48.33 10.41 -18.39
C ARG A 12 -47.33 9.44 -19.02
N ILE A 13 -47.82 8.53 -19.88
CA ILE A 13 -46.97 7.56 -20.60
C ILE A 13 -45.94 8.27 -21.50
N VAL A 14 -46.34 9.35 -22.17
CA VAL A 14 -45.42 10.15 -23.01
C VAL A 14 -44.33 10.79 -22.14
N ARG A 15 -44.69 11.41 -21.01
CA ARG A 15 -43.69 11.98 -20.08
C ARG A 15 -42.76 10.93 -19.47
N GLU A 16 -43.29 9.77 -19.10
CA GLU A 16 -42.49 8.65 -18.59
C GLU A 16 -41.50 8.14 -19.66
N LYS A 17 -41.92 8.10 -20.94
CA LYS A 17 -41.03 7.75 -22.05
C LYS A 17 -39.95 8.81 -22.30
N GLU A 18 -40.32 10.09 -22.32
CA GLU A 18 -39.37 11.20 -22.50
C GLU A 18 -38.33 11.22 -21.37
N GLN A 19 -38.77 10.98 -20.12
CA GLN A 19 -37.88 10.88 -18.97
C GLN A 19 -36.93 9.67 -19.08
N ALA A 20 -37.45 8.50 -19.46
CA ALA A 20 -36.63 7.30 -19.66
C ALA A 20 -35.61 7.47 -20.82
N GLU A 21 -36.01 8.13 -21.90
CA GLU A 21 -35.13 8.44 -23.04
C GLU A 21 -34.02 9.43 -22.64
N PHE A 22 -34.36 10.45 -21.86
CA PHE A 22 -33.39 11.39 -21.30
C PHE A 22 -32.38 10.70 -20.36
N GLU A 23 -32.86 9.81 -19.47
CA GLU A 23 -32.01 9.01 -18.58
C GLU A 23 -31.09 8.07 -19.37
N LEU A 24 -31.61 7.43 -20.43
CA LEU A 24 -30.83 6.59 -21.33
C LEU A 24 -29.75 7.39 -22.07
N GLN A 25 -30.08 8.60 -22.54
CA GLN A 25 -29.13 9.46 -23.22
C GLN A 25 -28.02 9.95 -22.29
N GLN A 26 -28.35 10.31 -21.03
CA GLN A 26 -27.34 10.62 -20.02
C GLN A 26 -26.45 9.41 -19.70
N ALA A 27 -27.03 8.22 -19.52
CA ALA A 27 -26.28 7.00 -19.27
C ALA A 27 -25.33 6.65 -20.45
N TYR A 28 -25.80 6.86 -21.69
CA TYR A 28 -24.99 6.69 -22.89
C TYR A 28 -23.82 7.69 -22.94
N GLN A 29 -24.05 8.98 -22.69
CA GLN A 29 -22.99 10.00 -22.64
C GLN A 29 -21.96 9.69 -21.55
N LYS A 30 -22.42 9.28 -20.36
CA LYS A 30 -21.54 8.86 -19.26
C LYS A 30 -20.71 7.63 -19.65
N SER A 31 -21.33 6.63 -20.27
CA SER A 31 -20.65 5.42 -20.76
C SER A 31 -19.63 5.73 -21.87
N ALA A 32 -19.96 6.62 -22.81
CA ALA A 32 -19.07 7.03 -23.89
C ALA A 32 -17.80 7.71 -23.35
N ARG A 33 -17.93 8.57 -22.32
CA ARG A 33 -16.79 9.19 -21.64
C ARG A 33 -15.95 8.19 -20.84
N LEU A 34 -16.59 7.25 -20.15
CA LEU A 34 -15.90 6.19 -19.39
C LEU A 34 -15.18 5.18 -20.29
N ASN A 35 -15.66 4.97 -21.51
CA ASN A 35 -15.08 4.06 -22.49
C ASN A 35 -14.22 4.77 -23.55
N GLN A 36 -13.97 6.07 -23.39
CA GLN A 36 -13.03 6.79 -24.23
C GLN A 36 -11.64 6.16 -24.11
N SER A 37 -10.97 6.02 -25.25
CA SER A 37 -9.58 5.58 -25.32
C SER A 37 -8.68 6.48 -24.48
N PHE A 38 -7.72 5.89 -23.80
CA PHE A 38 -6.76 6.62 -22.98
C PHE A 38 -5.82 7.48 -23.81
N VAL A 39 -5.57 7.13 -25.09
CA VAL A 39 -4.87 8.01 -26.05
C VAL A 39 -5.57 9.35 -26.14
N ARG A 40 -6.89 9.35 -26.33
CA ARG A 40 -7.68 10.58 -26.40
C ARG A 40 -7.65 11.35 -25.08
N ILE A 41 -7.63 10.67 -23.94
CA ILE A 41 -7.47 11.36 -22.64
C ILE A 41 -6.12 12.08 -22.59
N ILE A 42 -5.03 11.45 -23.03
CA ILE A 42 -3.70 12.10 -23.07
C ILE A 42 -3.71 13.34 -23.98
N GLU A 43 -4.39 13.27 -25.13
CA GLU A 43 -4.56 14.39 -26.05
C GLU A 43 -5.40 15.52 -25.44
N ASP A 44 -6.57 15.18 -24.89
CA ASP A 44 -7.53 16.15 -24.34
C ASP A 44 -6.98 16.88 -23.10
N VAL A 45 -6.17 16.21 -22.27
CA VAL A 45 -5.55 16.84 -21.09
C VAL A 45 -4.53 17.92 -21.50
N GLN A 46 -3.94 17.83 -22.69
CA GLN A 46 -3.06 18.88 -23.22
C GLN A 46 -3.83 20.10 -23.74
N ASN A 47 -5.15 19.99 -23.93
CA ASN A 47 -6.03 21.08 -24.33
C ASN A 47 -6.81 21.64 -23.12
N LEU A 48 -6.29 22.73 -22.55
CA LEU A 48 -6.85 23.36 -21.34
C LEU A 48 -8.32 23.79 -21.47
N ASN A 49 -8.83 23.98 -22.69
CA ASN A 49 -10.21 24.39 -22.94
C ASN A 49 -11.23 23.28 -22.61
N LEU A 50 -10.80 22.02 -22.57
CA LEU A 50 -11.69 20.87 -22.34
C LEU A 50 -11.86 20.53 -20.85
N ARG A 51 -11.18 21.26 -19.94
CA ARG A 51 -11.09 20.91 -18.51
C ARG A 51 -12.46 20.82 -17.82
N ASN A 52 -13.41 21.67 -18.21
CA ASN A 52 -14.76 21.68 -17.63
C ASN A 52 -15.63 20.52 -18.11
N GLU A 53 -15.35 19.93 -19.27
CA GLU A 53 -16.14 18.83 -19.86
C GLU A 53 -15.87 17.48 -19.18
N TYR A 54 -14.72 17.36 -18.50
CA TYR A 54 -14.21 16.13 -17.88
C TYR A 54 -14.17 16.16 -16.34
N ALA A 55 -14.92 17.05 -15.70
CA ALA A 55 -14.90 17.23 -14.24
C ALA A 55 -15.08 15.92 -13.45
N ASN A 56 -15.91 14.99 -13.95
CA ASN A 56 -16.21 13.71 -13.29
C ASN A 56 -15.45 12.50 -13.87
N ASN A 57 -14.47 12.68 -14.76
CA ASN A 57 -13.69 11.58 -15.33
C ASN A 57 -12.40 11.37 -14.52
N GLU A 58 -12.37 10.32 -13.69
CA GLU A 58 -11.26 10.03 -12.79
C GLU A 58 -9.91 9.89 -13.51
N ARG A 59 -9.88 9.26 -14.68
CA ARG A 59 -8.66 9.06 -15.48
C ARG A 59 -8.13 10.39 -16.01
N TYR A 60 -9.03 11.27 -16.46
CA TYR A 60 -8.67 12.62 -16.87
C TYR A 60 -8.12 13.43 -15.69
N GLN A 61 -8.79 13.41 -14.53
CA GLN A 61 -8.33 14.13 -13.33
C GLN A 61 -6.98 13.61 -12.82
N PHE A 62 -6.76 12.29 -12.88
CA PHE A 62 -5.47 11.67 -12.58
C PHE A 62 -4.38 12.21 -13.50
N MET A 63 -4.61 12.23 -14.82
CA MET A 63 -3.64 12.72 -15.80
C MET A 63 -3.36 14.21 -15.67
N VAL A 64 -4.38 15.05 -15.42
CA VAL A 64 -4.20 16.47 -15.11
C VAL A 64 -3.29 16.64 -13.89
N SER A 65 -3.58 15.91 -12.81
CA SER A 65 -2.80 15.98 -11.57
C SER A 65 -1.34 15.56 -11.80
N PHE A 66 -1.13 14.50 -12.58
CA PHE A 66 0.19 14.03 -12.97
C PHE A 66 0.95 15.10 -13.78
N LEU A 67 0.34 15.70 -14.79
CA LEU A 67 1.00 16.71 -15.62
C LEU A 67 1.37 17.95 -14.81
N ILE A 68 0.46 18.46 -13.98
CA ILE A 68 0.74 19.61 -13.09
C ILE A 68 1.97 19.30 -12.22
N GLN A 69 2.01 18.13 -11.59
CA GLN A 69 3.17 17.74 -10.77
C GLN A 69 4.45 17.59 -11.60
N ALA A 70 4.36 17.02 -12.79
CA ALA A 70 5.51 16.80 -13.66
C ALA A 70 6.08 18.12 -14.21
N GLU A 71 5.24 19.10 -14.53
CA GLU A 71 5.64 20.44 -15.00
C GLU A 71 6.43 21.22 -13.94
N LEU A 72 6.16 21.00 -12.65
CA LEU A 72 6.89 21.64 -11.54
C LEU A 72 8.34 21.16 -11.42
N VAL A 73 8.63 19.92 -11.80
CA VAL A 73 9.92 19.26 -11.53
C VAL A 73 10.68 18.82 -12.78
N THR A 74 10.06 18.88 -13.96
CA THR A 74 10.61 18.36 -15.22
C THR A 74 10.65 19.46 -16.28
N LYS A 75 11.79 19.58 -16.98
CA LYS A 75 11.90 20.49 -18.13
C LYS A 75 10.85 20.15 -19.20
N LYS A 76 10.24 21.18 -19.78
CA LYS A 76 9.15 21.07 -20.77
C LYS A 76 9.45 20.12 -21.94
N GLU A 77 10.67 20.16 -22.47
CA GLU A 77 11.09 19.28 -23.58
C GLU A 77 11.13 17.80 -23.19
N ILE A 78 11.61 17.51 -21.98
CA ILE A 78 11.64 16.15 -21.43
C ILE A 78 10.22 15.65 -21.19
N LEU A 79 9.35 16.50 -20.61
CA LEU A 79 7.96 16.16 -20.37
C LEU A 79 7.21 15.84 -21.68
N ARG A 80 7.41 16.65 -22.74
CA ARG A 80 6.85 16.36 -24.07
C ARG A 80 7.29 14.99 -24.60
N LYS A 81 8.56 14.64 -24.43
CA LYS A 81 9.08 13.31 -24.80
C LYS A 81 8.41 12.19 -23.98
N TYR A 82 8.20 12.39 -22.68
CA TYR A 82 7.51 11.42 -21.84
C TYR A 82 6.05 11.22 -22.24
N ILE A 83 5.33 12.30 -22.54
CA ILE A 83 3.96 12.24 -23.04
C ILE A 83 3.92 11.49 -24.37
N ALA A 84 4.79 11.83 -25.33
CA ALA A 84 4.86 11.13 -26.62
C ALA A 84 5.16 9.63 -26.46
N ASN A 85 6.06 9.26 -25.55
CA ASN A 85 6.34 7.86 -25.24
C ASN A 85 5.13 7.15 -24.63
N LEU A 86 4.39 7.82 -23.74
CA LEU A 86 3.19 7.28 -23.12
C LEU A 86 2.06 7.10 -24.14
N THR A 87 1.86 8.06 -25.05
CA THR A 87 0.91 7.96 -26.16
C THR A 87 1.24 6.74 -27.02
N PHE A 88 2.50 6.61 -27.47
CA PHE A 88 2.95 5.46 -28.25
C PHE A 88 2.75 4.12 -27.51
N LEU A 89 3.12 4.06 -26.22
CA LEU A 89 2.91 2.85 -25.40
C LEU A 89 1.41 2.50 -25.30
N THR A 90 0.55 3.50 -25.12
CA THR A 90 -0.91 3.34 -24.99
C THR A 90 -1.51 2.81 -26.29
N GLU A 91 -1.15 3.38 -27.44
CA GLU A 91 -1.62 2.93 -28.76
C GLU A 91 -1.35 1.42 -28.99
N LYS A 92 -0.20 0.92 -28.53
CA LYS A 92 0.21 -0.48 -28.73
C LYS A 92 -0.38 -1.43 -27.70
N LEU A 93 -0.79 -0.93 -26.53
CA LEU A 93 -1.22 -1.75 -25.40
C LEU A 93 -2.71 -1.70 -25.11
N GLU A 94 -3.43 -0.62 -25.43
CA GLU A 94 -4.83 -0.46 -25.02
C GLU A 94 -5.73 -1.56 -25.59
N GLY A 95 -5.53 -1.94 -26.85
CA GLY A 95 -6.23 -3.09 -27.44
C GLY A 95 -5.83 -4.45 -26.84
N LYS A 96 -4.58 -4.59 -26.37
CA LYS A 96 -4.06 -5.85 -25.80
C LYS A 96 -4.46 -6.02 -24.33
N CYS A 97 -4.50 -4.93 -23.57
CA CYS A 97 -4.71 -4.89 -22.12
C CYS A 97 -5.62 -3.70 -21.70
N PRO A 98 -6.91 -3.70 -22.11
CA PRO A 98 -7.80 -2.54 -21.90
C PRO A 98 -8.04 -2.21 -20.42
N LYS A 99 -7.95 -3.20 -19.53
CA LYS A 99 -8.13 -3.00 -18.08
C LYS A 99 -7.07 -2.09 -17.46
N TRP A 100 -5.84 -2.11 -17.98
CA TRP A 100 -4.75 -1.28 -17.46
C TRP A 100 -5.03 0.21 -17.62
N PHE A 101 -5.77 0.58 -18.66
CA PHE A 101 -6.13 1.95 -18.97
C PHE A 101 -7.45 2.38 -18.30
N LYS A 102 -8.02 1.52 -17.46
CA LYS A 102 -9.16 1.81 -16.57
C LYS A 102 -8.75 1.88 -15.10
N ASP A 103 -7.52 1.51 -14.79
CA ASP A 103 -6.98 1.40 -13.44
C ASP A 103 -5.81 2.37 -13.25
N ASN A 104 -5.97 3.31 -12.31
CA ASN A 104 -4.98 4.35 -12.05
C ASN A 104 -3.63 3.80 -11.56
N GLU A 105 -3.58 2.62 -10.93
CA GLU A 105 -2.33 1.99 -10.52
C GLU A 105 -1.53 1.51 -11.74
N PHE A 106 -2.19 0.87 -12.70
CA PHE A 106 -1.56 0.45 -13.95
C PHE A 106 -1.18 1.65 -14.82
N ILE A 107 -2.02 2.68 -14.91
CA ILE A 107 -1.68 3.92 -15.63
C ILE A 107 -0.39 4.52 -15.05
N ARG A 108 -0.30 4.63 -13.71
CA ARG A 108 0.92 5.12 -13.04
C ARG A 108 2.14 4.29 -13.39
N ALA A 109 2.01 2.96 -13.38
CA ALA A 109 3.11 2.06 -13.74
C ALA A 109 3.54 2.20 -15.20
N LEU A 110 2.59 2.33 -16.13
CA LEU A 110 2.86 2.51 -17.55
C LEU A 110 3.52 3.86 -17.86
N ILE A 111 3.19 4.92 -17.12
CA ILE A 111 3.89 6.21 -17.19
C ILE A 111 5.39 6.02 -16.91
N GLU A 112 5.74 5.28 -15.87
CA GLU A 112 7.14 5.01 -15.57
C GLU A 112 7.79 4.14 -16.66
N VAL A 113 7.13 3.08 -17.13
CA VAL A 113 7.64 2.26 -18.25
C VAL A 113 7.93 3.11 -19.50
N ALA A 114 7.04 4.04 -19.85
CA ALA A 114 7.19 4.95 -20.99
C ALA A 114 8.35 5.95 -20.83
N LYS A 115 8.63 6.43 -19.61
CA LYS A 115 9.78 7.33 -19.36
C LYS A 115 11.11 6.67 -19.75
N TYR A 116 11.23 5.36 -19.55
CA TYR A 116 12.44 4.59 -19.84
C TYR A 116 12.43 3.92 -21.24
N ARG A 117 11.64 4.42 -22.20
CA ARG A 117 11.57 3.86 -23.56
C ARG A 117 12.91 3.68 -24.27
N SER A 118 13.88 4.56 -24.03
CA SER A 118 15.22 4.43 -24.62
C SER A 118 16.01 3.21 -24.14
N ALA A 119 15.58 2.57 -23.05
CA ALA A 119 16.19 1.36 -22.53
C ALA A 119 15.43 0.09 -22.95
N TRP A 120 14.40 0.19 -23.80
CA TRP A 120 13.70 -0.99 -24.30
C TRP A 120 14.60 -1.79 -25.24
N ILE A 121 14.72 -3.10 -24.98
CA ILE A 121 15.58 -4.03 -25.74
C ILE A 121 14.80 -4.82 -26.81
N GLN A 122 13.47 -4.84 -26.73
CA GLN A 122 12.59 -5.49 -27.71
C GLN A 122 11.46 -4.55 -28.13
N PRO A 123 11.00 -4.61 -29.40
CA PRO A 123 9.84 -3.84 -29.86
C PRO A 123 8.56 -4.20 -29.10
N ILE A 124 7.75 -3.21 -28.74
CA ILE A 124 6.49 -3.42 -28.01
C ILE A 124 5.42 -4.08 -28.91
N GLU A 125 5.54 -3.90 -30.21
CA GLU A 125 4.68 -4.47 -31.24
C GLU A 125 4.63 -6.00 -31.15
N ASP A 126 5.79 -6.62 -30.94
CA ASP A 126 5.98 -8.08 -30.91
C ASP A 126 5.47 -8.73 -29.62
N TRP A 127 5.29 -7.93 -28.57
CA TRP A 127 4.80 -8.44 -27.30
C TRP A 127 3.34 -8.88 -27.40
N LYS A 128 3.03 -10.09 -26.93
CA LYS A 128 1.65 -10.60 -26.83
C LYS A 128 1.42 -11.13 -25.40
N PRO A 129 0.37 -10.67 -24.70
CA PRO A 129 0.09 -11.13 -23.35
C PRO A 129 -0.27 -12.62 -23.36
N LYS A 130 0.39 -13.41 -22.51
CA LYS A 130 0.12 -14.86 -22.36
C LYS A 130 -0.51 -15.18 -21.01
N ALA A 131 -0.14 -14.43 -19.97
CA ALA A 131 -0.71 -14.61 -18.64
C ALA A 131 -2.20 -14.26 -18.57
N LYS A 132 -2.93 -14.96 -17.69
CA LYS A 132 -4.35 -14.66 -17.41
C LYS A 132 -4.53 -13.42 -16.51
N GLY A 133 -3.67 -13.24 -15.50
CA GLY A 133 -3.80 -12.16 -14.52
C GLY A 133 -3.09 -10.87 -14.94
N GLU A 134 -3.69 -9.72 -14.65
CA GLU A 134 -3.20 -8.40 -15.10
C GLU A 134 -1.78 -8.08 -14.60
N TYR A 135 -1.49 -8.32 -13.31
CA TYR A 135 -0.14 -8.14 -12.79
C TYR A 135 0.89 -9.09 -13.43
N LYS A 136 0.50 -10.34 -13.71
CA LYS A 136 1.38 -11.30 -14.39
C LYS A 136 1.67 -10.88 -15.84
N LYS A 137 0.66 -10.37 -16.56
CA LYS A 137 0.85 -9.77 -17.88
C LYS A 137 1.80 -8.56 -17.81
N PHE A 138 1.68 -7.73 -16.78
CA PHE A 138 2.58 -6.59 -16.60
C PHE A 138 4.03 -7.06 -16.37
N LYS A 139 4.24 -8.09 -15.54
CA LYS A 139 5.55 -8.73 -15.37
C LYS A 139 6.10 -9.29 -16.69
N GLU A 140 5.27 -9.90 -17.53
CA GLU A 140 5.67 -10.34 -18.89
C GLU A 140 6.08 -9.17 -19.77
N LEU A 141 5.37 -8.03 -19.70
CA LEU A 141 5.71 -6.81 -20.42
C LEU A 141 7.07 -6.26 -19.98
N ILE A 142 7.32 -6.13 -18.67
CA ILE A 142 8.60 -5.65 -18.14
C ILE A 142 9.74 -6.57 -18.58
N ASN A 143 9.55 -7.89 -18.48
CA ASN A 143 10.53 -8.86 -18.96
C ASN A 143 10.82 -8.68 -20.46
N HIS A 144 9.78 -8.54 -21.29
CA HIS A 144 9.94 -8.35 -22.73
C HIS A 144 10.69 -7.06 -23.06
N LEU A 145 10.32 -5.94 -22.42
CA LEU A 145 10.87 -4.63 -22.73
C LEU A 145 12.29 -4.44 -22.19
N PHE A 146 12.64 -4.97 -21.02
CA PHE A 146 13.88 -4.60 -20.34
C PHE A 146 14.83 -5.76 -20.03
N ALA A 147 14.35 -7.01 -19.97
CA ALA A 147 15.13 -8.12 -19.42
C ALA A 147 15.91 -8.91 -20.48
N GLN A 148 17.23 -8.78 -20.43
CA GLN A 148 18.16 -9.64 -21.16
C GLN A 148 18.62 -10.83 -20.30
N TYR A 149 18.65 -10.65 -18.97
CA TYR A 149 19.11 -11.65 -18.01
C TYR A 149 18.06 -11.93 -16.95
N LYS A 150 18.22 -13.06 -16.24
CA LYS A 150 17.38 -13.40 -15.09
C LYS A 150 17.52 -12.32 -14.02
N TYR A 151 16.39 -11.85 -13.52
CA TYR A 151 16.30 -10.78 -12.55
C TYR A 151 15.35 -11.17 -11.39
N PRO A 152 15.42 -10.47 -10.25
CA PRO A 152 14.58 -10.78 -9.10
C PRO A 152 13.18 -10.22 -9.31
N THR A 153 12.19 -11.10 -9.40
CA THR A 153 10.89 -10.70 -9.91
C THR A 153 10.03 -9.90 -8.95
N PHE A 154 10.36 -9.90 -7.67
CA PHE A 154 9.67 -9.07 -6.67
C PHE A 154 9.81 -7.56 -6.99
N LEU A 155 10.89 -7.17 -7.69
CA LEU A 155 11.13 -5.78 -8.10
C LEU A 155 10.17 -5.25 -9.17
N ASN A 156 9.34 -6.09 -9.81
CA ASN A 156 8.32 -5.60 -10.75
C ASN A 156 7.31 -4.65 -10.05
N HIS A 157 7.13 -4.77 -8.73
CA HIS A 157 6.26 -3.87 -7.97
C HIS A 157 6.76 -2.42 -7.92
N ILE A 158 8.05 -2.15 -8.19
CA ILE A 158 8.61 -0.79 -8.15
C ILE A 158 7.79 0.20 -8.99
N PHE A 159 7.32 -0.23 -10.17
CA PHE A 159 6.58 0.63 -11.08
C PHE A 159 5.22 1.08 -10.53
N PHE A 160 4.64 0.36 -9.56
CA PHE A 160 3.33 0.67 -9.00
C PHE A 160 3.40 1.68 -7.85
N TYR A 161 4.59 1.94 -7.32
CA TYR A 161 4.74 2.65 -6.06
C TYR A 161 5.78 3.76 -6.14
N GLN A 162 5.29 4.99 -6.11
CA GLN A 162 6.08 6.21 -6.30
C GLN A 162 7.31 6.31 -5.41
N GLN A 163 7.21 5.84 -4.16
CA GLN A 163 8.30 5.85 -3.20
C GLN A 163 9.49 4.97 -3.61
N ASP A 164 9.33 4.03 -4.55
CA ASP A 164 10.41 3.17 -5.06
C ASP A 164 10.92 3.63 -6.43
N HIS A 165 10.29 4.62 -7.07
CA HIS A 165 10.63 5.01 -8.46
C HIS A 165 12.09 5.43 -8.64
N PHE A 166 12.75 5.90 -7.57
CA PHE A 166 14.18 6.22 -7.57
C PHE A 166 15.05 5.00 -7.94
N PHE A 167 14.57 3.78 -7.74
CA PHE A 167 15.29 2.53 -7.99
C PHE A 167 15.01 1.93 -9.38
N ILE A 168 14.11 2.50 -10.19
CA ILE A 168 13.75 1.94 -11.51
C ILE A 168 14.97 1.84 -12.43
N LYS A 169 15.82 2.87 -12.44
CA LYS A 169 17.03 2.89 -13.27
C LYS A 169 18.00 1.76 -12.88
N ASP A 170 18.21 1.56 -11.58
CA ASP A 170 19.04 0.48 -11.05
C ASP A 170 18.44 -0.90 -11.37
N PHE A 171 17.12 -1.01 -11.29
CA PHE A 171 16.42 -2.23 -11.67
C PHE A 171 16.57 -2.56 -13.16
N ILE A 172 16.44 -1.58 -14.05
CA ILE A 172 16.69 -1.76 -15.49
C ILE A 172 18.14 -2.15 -15.75
N PHE A 173 19.09 -1.50 -15.07
CA PHE A 173 20.51 -1.86 -15.16
C PHE A 173 20.75 -3.33 -14.80
N LEU A 174 20.13 -3.85 -13.72
CA LEU A 174 20.21 -5.28 -13.37
C LEU A 174 19.63 -6.20 -14.44
N MET A 175 18.45 -5.86 -14.96
CA MET A 175 17.76 -6.63 -16.01
C MET A 175 18.60 -6.76 -17.30
N GLN A 176 19.49 -5.79 -17.54
CA GLN A 176 20.39 -5.72 -18.69
C GLN A 176 21.80 -6.24 -18.39
N GLY A 177 22.00 -6.96 -17.28
CA GLY A 177 23.26 -7.63 -16.95
C GLY A 177 24.20 -6.80 -16.08
N GLY A 178 23.75 -5.65 -15.61
CA GLY A 178 24.44 -4.86 -14.61
C GLY A 178 24.66 -5.62 -13.31
N SER A 179 25.82 -5.40 -12.69
CA SER A 179 26.15 -6.07 -11.43
C SER A 179 25.49 -5.38 -10.24
N ILE A 180 24.83 -6.16 -9.38
CA ILE A 180 24.25 -5.68 -8.11
C ILE A 180 25.27 -4.96 -7.21
N LYS A 181 26.57 -5.24 -7.41
CA LYS A 181 27.66 -4.58 -6.67
C LYS A 181 27.64 -3.05 -6.80
N TYR A 182 27.22 -2.54 -7.97
CA TYR A 182 27.18 -1.11 -8.30
C TYR A 182 25.92 -0.38 -7.84
N ILE A 183 24.92 -1.12 -7.34
CA ILE A 183 23.70 -0.50 -6.83
C ILE A 183 23.96 0.07 -5.44
N ASN A 184 23.64 1.34 -5.28
CA ASN A 184 23.74 2.03 -4.00
C ASN A 184 22.41 1.90 -3.24
N SER A 185 22.51 1.66 -1.93
CA SER A 185 21.38 1.66 -1.02
C SER A 185 21.67 2.63 0.11
N MET A 186 20.62 3.27 0.64
CA MET A 186 20.75 4.05 1.87
C MET A 186 21.12 3.15 3.05
N ILE A 187 20.72 1.87 3.01
CA ILE A 187 21.16 0.85 3.95
C ILE A 187 22.55 0.38 3.52
N PRO A 188 23.58 0.47 4.38
CA PRO A 188 24.92 0.01 4.04
C PRO A 188 24.92 -1.53 3.94
N LEU A 189 24.90 -2.04 2.70
CA LEU A 189 24.89 -3.48 2.43
C LEU A 189 26.27 -3.98 2.01
N THR A 190 26.71 -5.06 2.65
CA THR A 190 27.88 -5.83 2.18
C THR A 190 27.58 -6.50 0.83
N GLN A 191 28.63 -6.92 0.11
CA GLN A 191 28.44 -7.61 -1.17
C GLN A 191 27.66 -8.93 -1.02
N LYS A 192 27.84 -9.64 0.11
CA LYS A 192 27.06 -10.84 0.42
C LYS A 192 25.57 -10.52 0.59
N MET A 193 25.24 -9.45 1.30
CA MET A 193 23.85 -8.98 1.48
C MET A 193 23.20 -8.58 0.16
N LYS A 194 23.96 -7.93 -0.73
CA LYS A 194 23.47 -7.58 -2.07
C LYS A 194 23.13 -8.81 -2.91
N VAL A 195 23.93 -9.88 -2.81
CA VAL A 195 23.62 -11.15 -3.47
C VAL A 195 22.38 -11.81 -2.87
N GLU A 196 22.24 -11.77 -1.54
CA GLU A 196 21.07 -12.34 -0.86
C GLU A 196 19.77 -11.56 -1.16
N PHE A 197 19.86 -10.23 -1.30
CA PHE A 197 18.75 -9.38 -1.76
C PHE A 197 18.14 -9.87 -3.09
N MET A 198 18.97 -10.34 -4.03
CA MET A 198 18.49 -10.86 -5.32
C MET A 198 17.66 -12.14 -5.20
N LYS A 199 17.68 -12.80 -4.03
CA LYS A 199 16.91 -14.02 -3.76
C LYS A 199 15.64 -13.75 -2.95
N SER A 200 15.34 -12.49 -2.66
CA SER A 200 14.23 -12.13 -1.79
C SER A 200 12.89 -12.63 -2.36
N PRO A 201 11.95 -13.08 -1.50
CA PRO A 201 10.62 -13.51 -1.90
C PRO A 201 9.81 -12.46 -2.69
N ASP A 202 8.93 -12.94 -3.56
CA ASP A 202 7.90 -12.11 -4.21
C ASP A 202 7.00 -11.43 -3.16
N GLY A 203 6.58 -10.20 -3.44
CA GLY A 203 5.71 -9.39 -2.55
C GLY A 203 6.45 -8.40 -1.63
N PHE A 204 7.78 -8.46 -1.58
CA PHE A 204 8.58 -7.43 -0.91
C PHE A 204 8.75 -6.16 -1.74
N ARG A 205 8.85 -5.04 -1.03
CA ARG A 205 9.35 -3.75 -1.53
C ARG A 205 10.87 -3.71 -1.42
N VAL A 206 11.50 -2.71 -2.06
CA VAL A 206 12.97 -2.63 -2.16
C VAL A 206 13.65 -2.62 -0.79
N PHE A 207 13.22 -1.74 0.12
CA PHE A 207 13.81 -1.63 1.46
C PHE A 207 13.46 -2.81 2.38
N GLU A 208 12.28 -3.40 2.22
CA GLU A 208 11.89 -4.63 2.93
C GLU A 208 12.86 -5.77 2.55
N ALA A 209 13.14 -5.94 1.25
CA ALA A 209 14.10 -6.91 0.75
C ALA A 209 15.54 -6.63 1.20
N PHE A 210 15.95 -5.36 1.27
CA PHE A 210 17.26 -5.00 1.84
C PHE A 210 17.39 -5.41 3.30
N ARG A 211 16.36 -5.16 4.12
CA ARG A 211 16.35 -5.58 5.53
C ARG A 211 16.30 -7.09 5.69
N TYR A 212 15.48 -7.76 4.88
CA TYR A 212 15.41 -9.21 4.84
C TYR A 212 16.79 -9.82 4.59
N ALA A 213 17.48 -9.37 3.54
CA ALA A 213 18.83 -9.81 3.20
C ALA A 213 19.86 -9.45 4.28
N GLN A 214 19.73 -8.27 4.90
CA GLN A 214 20.61 -7.83 6.00
C GLN A 214 20.51 -8.80 7.19
N VAL A 215 19.29 -9.12 7.65
CA VAL A 215 19.07 -10.01 8.80
C VAL A 215 19.63 -11.41 8.53
N LEU A 216 19.32 -12.01 7.38
CA LEU A 216 19.82 -13.34 7.02
C LEU A 216 21.35 -13.38 6.96
N CYS A 217 21.98 -12.37 6.36
CA CYS A 217 23.44 -12.32 6.26
C CYS A 217 24.15 -12.04 7.59
N LEU A 218 23.46 -11.42 8.54
CA LEU A 218 23.94 -11.21 9.91
C LEU A 218 23.73 -12.43 10.81
N GLY A 219 23.10 -13.50 10.32
CA GLY A 219 22.89 -14.76 11.04
C GLY A 219 21.52 -14.90 11.70
N GLY A 220 20.55 -14.03 11.39
CA GLY A 220 19.15 -14.21 11.79
C GLY A 220 18.42 -15.24 10.93
N ASP A 221 17.31 -15.77 11.46
CA ASP A 221 16.44 -16.69 10.72
C ASP A 221 15.44 -15.96 9.80
N GLU A 222 14.75 -16.74 8.94
CA GLU A 222 13.78 -16.22 7.98
C GLU A 222 12.60 -15.51 8.64
N LEU A 223 12.13 -15.99 9.79
CA LEU A 223 10.98 -15.42 10.47
C LEU A 223 11.32 -14.04 11.05
N LEU A 224 12.46 -13.90 11.71
CA LEU A 224 12.99 -12.63 12.17
C LEU A 224 13.23 -11.68 10.98
N ALA A 225 13.79 -12.18 9.88
CA ALA A 225 14.03 -11.38 8.68
C ALA A 225 12.72 -10.80 8.12
N HIS A 226 11.65 -11.60 8.04
CA HIS A 226 10.32 -11.11 7.65
C HIS A 226 9.75 -10.09 8.63
N ARG A 227 9.88 -10.33 9.95
CA ARG A 227 9.37 -9.41 10.98
C ARG A 227 10.06 -8.04 10.91
N ILE A 228 11.39 -8.02 10.73
CA ILE A 228 12.14 -6.77 10.55
C ILE A 228 11.79 -6.12 9.21
N ALA A 229 11.68 -6.89 8.12
CA ALA A 229 11.33 -6.38 6.80
C ALA A 229 9.96 -5.71 6.78
N TYR A 230 8.95 -6.24 7.47
CA TYR A 230 7.62 -5.62 7.54
C TYR A 230 7.45 -4.56 8.64
N SER A 231 8.47 -4.37 9.48
CA SER A 231 8.47 -3.31 10.49
C SER A 231 8.74 -1.93 9.89
N TRP A 232 8.75 -0.90 10.74
CA TRP A 232 9.22 0.44 10.37
C TRP A 232 10.62 0.45 9.73
N LEU A 233 11.49 -0.52 10.04
CA LEU A 233 12.83 -0.62 9.46
C LEU A 233 12.87 -0.97 7.97
N GLY A 234 11.83 -1.60 7.43
CA GLY A 234 11.71 -1.90 6.00
C GLY A 234 11.15 -0.77 5.16
N ARG A 235 10.82 0.38 5.75
CA ARG A 235 10.32 1.57 5.03
C ARG A 235 11.46 2.37 4.42
N SER A 236 11.17 3.21 3.41
CA SER A 236 12.16 4.10 2.76
C SER A 236 12.41 5.39 3.57
N ASP A 237 12.87 5.26 4.82
CA ASP A 237 13.13 6.40 5.71
C ASP A 237 14.62 6.66 5.91
N LYS A 238 15.02 7.95 5.92
CA LYS A 238 16.38 8.37 6.29
C LYS A 238 16.56 8.24 7.81
N ARG A 239 17.58 7.50 8.24
CA ARG A 239 17.88 7.23 9.66
C ARG A 239 19.36 6.94 9.88
N ASP A 240 19.76 6.84 11.15
CA ASP A 240 21.07 6.34 11.55
C ASP A 240 21.15 4.82 11.35
N GLU A 241 21.65 4.41 10.19
CA GLU A 241 21.78 2.99 9.83
C GLU A 241 22.80 2.22 10.68
N ILE A 242 23.77 2.90 11.31
CA ILE A 242 24.75 2.25 12.19
C ILE A 242 24.06 1.82 13.49
N LEU A 243 23.23 2.71 14.04
CA LEU A 243 22.42 2.40 15.23
C LEU A 243 21.43 1.26 14.93
N TRP A 244 20.76 1.28 13.78
CA TRP A 244 19.78 0.24 13.43
C TRP A 244 20.41 -1.09 13.04
N GLU A 245 21.60 -1.12 12.45
CA GLU A 245 22.35 -2.36 12.32
C GLU A 245 22.73 -2.92 13.70
N THR A 246 23.16 -2.06 14.63
CA THR A 246 23.45 -2.47 16.01
C THR A 246 22.22 -3.06 16.69
N PHE A 247 21.04 -2.46 16.51
CA PHE A 247 19.77 -3.01 16.97
C PHE A 247 19.51 -4.41 16.41
N ILE A 248 19.62 -4.58 15.08
CA ILE A 248 19.41 -5.88 14.43
C ILE A 248 20.37 -6.94 14.99
N ARG A 249 21.65 -6.59 15.18
CA ARG A 249 22.64 -7.49 15.80
C ARG A 249 22.27 -7.88 17.22
N ILE A 250 21.77 -6.95 18.04
CA ILE A 250 21.30 -7.24 19.40
C ILE A 250 20.12 -8.21 19.37
N VAL A 251 19.17 -8.01 18.46
CA VAL A 251 18.00 -8.88 18.32
C VAL A 251 18.41 -10.29 17.89
N ILE A 252 19.31 -10.41 16.90
CA ILE A 252 19.85 -11.70 16.45
C ILE A 252 20.60 -12.42 17.59
N ALA A 253 21.47 -11.69 18.31
CA ALA A 253 22.25 -12.26 19.41
C ALA A 253 21.39 -12.66 20.61
N GLY A 254 20.20 -12.09 20.76
CA GLY A 254 19.26 -12.42 21.83
C GLY A 254 18.62 -13.81 21.71
N GLY A 255 18.72 -14.47 20.55
CA GLY A 255 18.21 -15.83 20.34
C GLY A 255 16.68 -15.90 20.34
N MET A 256 16.10 -16.91 21.00
CA MET A 256 14.65 -17.13 21.04
C MET A 256 13.95 -16.11 21.95
N PHE A 257 13.08 -15.29 21.37
CA PHE A 257 12.17 -14.40 22.10
C PHE A 257 10.85 -14.24 21.33
N ASN A 258 9.85 -13.63 21.97
CA ASN A 258 8.60 -13.32 21.29
C ASN A 258 8.82 -12.21 20.25
N LEU A 259 8.86 -12.58 18.97
CA LEU A 259 9.07 -11.66 17.85
C LEU A 259 8.00 -10.56 17.75
N ASP A 260 6.85 -10.72 18.39
CA ASP A 260 5.81 -9.70 18.44
C ASP A 260 6.26 -8.45 19.21
N LYS A 261 7.29 -8.58 20.07
CA LYS A 261 7.93 -7.45 20.75
C LYS A 261 8.78 -6.57 19.81
N ILE A 262 9.06 -7.00 18.58
CA ILE A 262 9.95 -6.23 17.67
C ILE A 262 9.40 -4.83 17.41
N GLY A 263 8.09 -4.68 17.19
CA GLY A 263 7.46 -3.37 16.98
C GLY A 263 7.67 -2.45 18.19
N GLU A 264 7.36 -2.95 19.38
CA GLU A 264 7.52 -2.23 20.66
C GLU A 264 8.99 -1.83 20.92
N LEU A 265 9.94 -2.72 20.62
CA LEU A 265 11.37 -2.45 20.76
C LEU A 265 11.85 -1.37 19.78
N ILE A 266 11.39 -1.43 18.53
CA ILE A 266 11.69 -0.41 17.51
C ILE A 266 11.13 0.94 17.95
N ASP A 267 9.89 0.98 18.43
CA ASP A 267 9.25 2.22 18.86
C ASP A 267 9.94 2.84 20.08
N TYR A 268 10.36 2.01 21.04
CA TYR A 268 11.17 2.45 22.17
C TYR A 268 12.47 3.11 21.70
N VAL A 269 13.26 2.42 20.88
CA VAL A 269 14.54 2.95 20.39
C VAL A 269 14.35 4.23 19.56
N ARG A 270 13.29 4.29 18.73
CA ARG A 270 12.94 5.52 18.00
C ARG A 270 12.63 6.67 18.94
N ASN A 271 11.86 6.43 20.00
CA ASN A 271 11.55 7.43 21.00
C ASN A 271 12.84 7.97 21.67
N GLU A 272 13.72 7.07 22.13
CA GLU A 272 14.97 7.46 22.78
C GLU A 272 15.87 8.31 21.88
N VAL A 273 16.03 7.91 20.60
CA VAL A 273 16.83 8.66 19.63
C VAL A 273 16.22 10.03 19.33
N ASN A 274 14.89 10.13 19.26
CA ASN A 274 14.21 11.40 19.02
C ASN A 274 14.33 12.36 20.21
N GLN A 275 14.34 11.84 21.45
CA GLN A 275 14.52 12.64 22.66
C GLN A 275 16.00 12.99 22.90
N ASN A 276 16.90 12.10 22.51
CA ASN A 276 18.33 12.23 22.74
C ASN A 276 19.13 11.78 21.49
N PRO A 277 19.58 12.73 20.63
CA PRO A 277 20.33 12.40 19.42
C PRO A 277 21.66 11.66 19.64
N ILE A 278 22.25 11.70 20.84
CA ILE A 278 23.49 10.96 21.17
C ILE A 278 23.22 9.59 21.81
N TYR A 279 21.95 9.15 21.84
CA TYR A 279 21.58 7.83 22.36
C TYR A 279 22.33 6.70 21.61
N SER A 280 22.82 5.72 22.35
CA SER A 280 23.59 4.60 21.80
C SER A 280 23.11 3.26 22.33
N LEU A 281 23.12 2.26 21.44
CA LEU A 281 22.86 0.87 21.75
C LEU A 281 24.13 0.09 22.14
N LYS A 282 25.29 0.76 22.20
CA LYS A 282 26.56 0.11 22.54
C LYS A 282 26.48 -0.52 23.94
N GLY A 283 26.82 -1.81 24.02
CA GLY A 283 26.80 -2.59 25.27
C GLY A 283 25.40 -3.01 25.75
N ARG A 284 24.34 -2.76 24.98
CA ARG A 284 22.98 -3.23 25.30
C ARG A 284 22.81 -4.70 24.88
N THR A 285 21.99 -5.42 25.64
CA THR A 285 21.50 -6.78 25.31
C THR A 285 20.01 -6.74 25.01
N LEU A 286 19.47 -7.77 24.35
CA LEU A 286 18.04 -7.87 24.07
C LEU A 286 17.21 -7.79 25.37
N GLN A 287 17.62 -8.50 26.41
CA GLN A 287 16.95 -8.47 27.72
C GLN A 287 16.93 -7.08 28.34
N SER A 288 18.04 -6.34 28.22
CA SER A 288 18.11 -4.95 28.69
C SER A 288 17.15 -4.05 27.91
N LEU A 289 17.04 -4.23 26.58
CA LEU A 289 16.12 -3.45 25.75
C LEU A 289 14.66 -3.76 26.06
N MET A 290 14.30 -5.04 26.25
CA MET A 290 12.95 -5.45 26.63
C MET A 290 12.53 -4.80 27.95
N ARG A 291 13.39 -4.89 28.99
CA ARG A 291 13.11 -4.26 30.29
C ARG A 291 12.93 -2.74 30.18
N GLN A 292 13.77 -2.08 29.38
CA GLN A 292 13.69 -0.62 29.19
C GLN A 292 12.44 -0.23 28.41
N SER A 293 12.11 -0.96 27.34
CA SER A 293 10.88 -0.78 26.56
C SER A 293 9.63 -0.99 27.41
N ASP A 294 9.57 -2.04 28.23
CA ASP A 294 8.45 -2.28 29.15
C ASP A 294 8.31 -1.14 30.19
N THR A 295 9.45 -0.65 30.71
CA THR A 295 9.46 0.50 31.63
C THR A 295 8.93 1.77 30.96
N TRP A 296 9.41 2.04 29.75
CA TRP A 296 8.99 3.17 28.93
C TRP A 296 7.49 3.12 28.62
N HIS A 297 6.96 1.97 28.18
CA HIS A 297 5.53 1.79 27.93
C HIS A 297 4.69 2.04 29.19
N ASN A 298 5.15 1.57 30.36
CA ASN A 298 4.46 1.82 31.62
C ASN A 298 4.41 3.32 31.98
N THR A 299 5.48 4.07 31.72
CA THR A 299 5.51 5.52 31.91
C THR A 299 4.60 6.24 30.91
N MET A 300 4.69 5.91 29.62
CA MET A 300 3.84 6.49 28.58
C MET A 300 2.36 6.27 28.87
N ASN A 301 1.97 5.08 29.31
CA ASN A 301 0.58 4.78 29.69
C ASN A 301 0.10 5.63 30.88
N LYS A 302 0.98 5.93 31.85
CA LYS A 302 0.65 6.82 32.97
C LYS A 302 0.52 8.28 32.52
N GLU A 303 1.36 8.74 31.61
CA GLU A 303 1.32 10.10 31.07
C GLU A 303 0.10 10.32 30.16
N GLN A 304 -0.24 9.35 29.32
CA GLN A 304 -1.46 9.41 28.49
C GLN A 304 -2.73 9.52 29.32
N ARG A 305 -2.80 8.85 30.48
CA ARG A 305 -3.91 9.01 31.42
C ARG A 305 -4.04 10.44 31.97
N LYS A 306 -2.96 11.23 31.94
CA LYS A 306 -2.95 12.64 32.33
C LYS A 306 -3.21 13.57 31.15
N GLN A 307 -3.02 13.13 29.91
CA GLN A 307 -3.31 13.91 28.72
C GLN A 307 -4.83 14.05 28.51
N GLY A 308 -5.24 15.20 27.97
CA GLY A 308 -6.62 15.44 27.57
C GLY A 308 -7.05 14.56 26.39
N LEU A 309 -8.30 14.73 25.94
CA LEU A 309 -8.82 14.04 24.77
C LEU A 309 -8.10 14.51 23.50
N VAL A 310 -7.47 13.59 22.78
CA VAL A 310 -6.83 13.82 21.47
C VAL A 310 -7.63 13.04 20.42
N ILE A 311 -8.05 13.72 19.36
CA ILE A 311 -8.87 13.17 18.26
C ILE A 311 -8.16 13.45 16.94
N TRP A 312 -8.18 12.51 16.00
CA TRP A 312 -7.62 12.68 14.66
C TRP A 312 -8.64 12.39 13.57
N LYS A 313 -8.35 12.88 12.36
CA LYS A 313 -9.19 12.66 11.18
C LYS A 313 -9.17 11.20 10.74
N SER A 314 -10.34 10.70 10.34
CA SER A 314 -10.48 9.36 9.75
C SER A 314 -9.63 9.18 8.49
N GLY A 315 -9.15 7.96 8.28
CA GLY A 315 -8.48 7.51 7.07
C GLY A 315 -9.42 7.28 5.87
N SER A 316 -10.73 7.41 6.06
CA SER A 316 -11.78 7.21 5.05
C SER A 316 -11.68 5.83 4.39
N PHE A 317 -11.99 4.79 5.16
CA PHE A 317 -12.02 3.42 4.68
C PHE A 317 -13.42 3.02 4.19
N GLU A 318 -13.47 2.18 3.17
CA GLU A 318 -14.71 1.56 2.70
C GLU A 318 -15.26 0.62 3.78
N THR A 319 -16.54 0.81 4.10
CA THR A 319 -17.25 -0.02 5.06
C THR A 319 -17.39 -1.42 4.50
N PHE A 320 -17.02 -2.43 5.29
CA PHE A 320 -17.12 -3.83 4.93
C PHE A 320 -17.76 -4.59 6.08
N GLU A 321 -18.94 -5.12 5.82
CA GLU A 321 -19.71 -5.90 6.79
C GLU A 321 -20.01 -7.27 6.18
N ILE A 322 -19.81 -8.32 6.97
CA ILE A 322 -20.22 -9.68 6.59
C ILE A 322 -21.12 -10.22 7.69
N GLU A 323 -22.29 -10.71 7.29
CA GLU A 323 -23.15 -11.54 8.12
C GLU A 323 -22.49 -12.93 8.29
N ASP A 324 -22.25 -13.28 9.54
CA ASP A 324 -21.59 -14.49 10.00
C ASP A 324 -22.62 -15.43 10.65
N GLY A 325 -23.48 -16.05 9.84
CA GLY A 325 -24.47 -17.01 10.33
C GLY A 325 -25.39 -17.59 9.25
N LYS A 326 -25.97 -18.77 9.53
CA LYS A 326 -27.16 -19.28 8.82
C LYS A 326 -28.39 -18.87 9.63
N CYS A 327 -29.23 -17.99 9.07
CA CYS A 327 -30.62 -17.60 9.45
C CYS A 327 -31.09 -17.48 10.92
N GLU A 328 -30.35 -17.87 11.96
CA GLU A 328 -30.78 -17.78 13.37
C GLU A 328 -29.76 -17.09 14.30
N ASP A 329 -28.50 -16.91 13.87
CA ASP A 329 -27.49 -16.11 14.58
C ASP A 329 -27.07 -14.92 13.71
N ASP A 330 -27.72 -13.76 13.86
CA ASP A 330 -27.33 -12.51 13.19
C ASP A 330 -26.09 -11.92 13.86
N ALA A 331 -24.94 -12.53 13.57
CA ALA A 331 -23.64 -12.02 13.96
C ALA A 331 -23.04 -11.23 12.79
N THR A 332 -22.67 -9.96 12.99
CA THR A 332 -22.05 -9.13 11.95
C THR A 332 -20.61 -8.82 12.32
N LEU A 333 -19.68 -8.96 11.37
CA LEU A 333 -18.29 -8.52 11.54
C LEU A 333 -18.08 -7.15 10.91
N LYS A 334 -17.45 -6.23 11.66
CA LYS A 334 -17.17 -4.86 11.22
C LYS A 334 -15.74 -4.44 11.56
N VAL A 335 -15.13 -3.61 10.72
CA VAL A 335 -13.85 -2.96 11.01
C VAL A 335 -14.12 -1.52 11.43
N VAL A 336 -13.69 -1.17 12.64
CA VAL A 336 -13.91 0.14 13.26
C VAL A 336 -12.57 0.86 13.40
N GLU A 337 -12.42 2.02 12.76
CA GLU A 337 -11.24 2.88 12.95
C GLU A 337 -11.27 3.53 14.33
N LEU A 338 -10.13 3.50 15.03
CA LEU A 338 -9.98 4.14 16.33
C LEU A 338 -9.48 5.57 16.13
N LEU A 339 -10.31 6.56 16.48
CA LEU A 339 -10.14 7.97 16.12
C LEU A 339 -9.64 8.86 17.26
N SER A 340 -9.45 8.28 18.45
CA SER A 340 -9.01 9.04 19.62
C SER A 340 -8.08 8.24 20.53
N ASN A 341 -7.29 8.97 21.34
CA ASN A 341 -6.43 8.35 22.37
C ASN A 341 -7.24 7.56 23.40
N ARG A 342 -8.49 7.97 23.67
CA ARG A 342 -9.42 7.24 24.54
C ARG A 342 -9.87 5.91 23.92
N GLU A 343 -10.18 5.89 22.63
CA GLU A 343 -10.52 4.64 21.93
C GLU A 343 -9.34 3.67 21.86
N LEU A 344 -8.11 4.18 21.63
CA LEU A 344 -6.90 3.34 21.73
C LEU A 344 -6.69 2.78 23.13
N ALA A 345 -6.95 3.57 24.17
CA ALA A 345 -6.84 3.13 25.56
C ALA A 345 -7.91 2.07 25.90
N ASP A 346 -9.14 2.23 25.42
CA ASP A 346 -10.21 1.24 25.57
C ASP A 346 -9.87 -0.07 24.83
N GLU A 347 -9.39 0.04 23.59
CA GLU A 347 -8.88 -1.11 22.82
C GLU A 347 -7.77 -1.84 23.56
N GLY A 348 -6.75 -1.12 24.01
CA GLY A 348 -5.64 -1.70 24.76
C GLY A 348 -6.09 -2.40 26.04
N LYS A 349 -7.08 -1.83 26.75
CA LYS A 349 -7.67 -2.43 27.95
C LYS A 349 -8.45 -3.71 27.63
N LYS A 350 -9.33 -3.68 26.62
CA LYS A 350 -10.15 -4.83 26.21
C LYS A 350 -9.26 -5.96 25.69
N MET A 351 -8.28 -5.62 24.85
CA MET A 351 -7.39 -6.56 24.17
C MET A 351 -6.14 -6.92 24.96
N ASN A 352 -5.88 -6.26 26.09
CA ASN A 352 -4.71 -6.49 26.95
C ASN A 352 -3.38 -6.35 26.19
N HIS A 353 -3.23 -5.26 25.44
CA HIS A 353 -1.99 -4.86 24.76
C HIS A 353 -1.78 -3.35 24.79
N CYS A 354 -0.61 -2.88 24.36
CA CYS A 354 -0.16 -1.49 24.56
C CYS A 354 -0.46 -0.56 23.37
N VAL A 355 -1.58 -0.73 22.66
CA VAL A 355 -1.91 0.09 21.48
C VAL A 355 -2.11 1.58 21.78
N GLY A 356 -2.39 1.95 23.04
CA GLY A 356 -2.46 3.36 23.48
C GLY A 356 -1.22 4.18 23.11
N SER A 357 -0.04 3.56 23.13
CA SER A 357 1.24 4.19 22.77
C SER A 357 1.30 4.73 21.34
N TYR A 358 0.37 4.35 20.46
CA TYR A 358 0.30 4.78 19.07
C TYR A 358 -0.36 6.16 18.88
N THR A 359 -0.90 6.78 19.95
CA THR A 359 -1.58 8.09 19.93
C THR A 359 -0.84 9.14 19.08
N TYR A 360 0.46 9.33 19.33
CA TYR A 360 1.28 10.32 18.62
C TYR A 360 1.36 10.05 17.10
N TYR A 361 1.48 8.78 16.70
CA TYR A 361 1.60 8.40 15.29
C TYR A 361 0.24 8.49 14.56
N CYS A 362 -0.85 8.18 15.25
CA CYS A 362 -2.21 8.33 14.73
C CYS A 362 -2.57 9.80 14.52
N GLU A 363 -2.28 10.66 15.51
CA GLU A 363 -2.48 12.11 15.41
C GLU A 363 -1.77 12.70 14.18
N ARG A 364 -0.53 12.27 13.93
CA ARG A 364 0.30 12.74 12.80
C ARG A 364 -0.08 12.17 11.43
N GLY A 365 -1.09 11.30 11.34
CA GLY A 365 -1.51 10.73 10.05
C GLY A 365 -0.63 9.59 9.52
N ARG A 366 0.38 9.14 10.27
CA ARG A 366 1.36 8.17 9.77
C ARG A 366 0.84 6.73 9.83
N THR A 367 0.15 6.42 10.92
CA THR A 367 -0.47 5.12 11.14
C THR A 367 -1.95 5.28 11.44
N ARG A 368 -2.71 4.22 11.23
CA ARG A 368 -4.10 4.09 11.71
C ARG A 368 -4.24 2.76 12.40
N ILE A 369 -5.01 2.77 13.49
CA ILE A 369 -5.39 1.56 14.19
C ILE A 369 -6.85 1.31 13.91
N VAL A 370 -7.16 0.10 13.45
CA VAL A 370 -8.54 -0.36 13.25
C VAL A 370 -8.79 -1.61 14.09
N SER A 371 -10.02 -1.79 14.55
CA SER A 371 -10.45 -2.89 15.41
C SER A 371 -11.47 -3.74 14.64
N LEU A 372 -11.17 -5.02 14.45
CA LEU A 372 -12.12 -5.99 13.90
C LEU A 372 -13.03 -6.46 15.03
N ARG A 373 -14.31 -6.14 14.93
CA ARG A 373 -15.30 -6.35 15.99
C ARG A 373 -16.43 -7.24 15.51
N LYS A 374 -16.95 -8.06 16.43
CA LYS A 374 -18.12 -8.89 16.24
C LYS A 374 -19.30 -8.27 16.95
N TYR A 375 -20.41 -8.14 16.23
CA TYR A 375 -21.68 -7.65 16.73
C TYR A 375 -22.70 -8.77 16.68
N HIS A 376 -23.64 -8.78 17.62
CA HIS A 376 -24.81 -9.66 17.59
C HIS A 376 -26.03 -8.82 17.97
N PHE A 377 -27.05 -8.81 17.11
CA PHE A 377 -28.19 -7.89 17.23
C PHE A 377 -27.77 -6.42 17.46
N GLY A 378 -26.73 -5.98 16.76
CA GLY A 378 -26.18 -4.62 16.86
C GLY A 378 -25.32 -4.33 18.11
N LEU A 379 -25.17 -5.27 19.04
CA LEU A 379 -24.34 -5.11 20.24
C LEU A 379 -22.96 -5.73 20.04
N GLU A 380 -21.90 -4.99 20.41
CA GLU A 380 -20.52 -5.51 20.37
C GLU A 380 -20.37 -6.67 21.36
N THR A 381 -20.09 -7.86 20.85
CA THR A 381 -19.90 -9.08 21.65
C THR A 381 -18.43 -9.42 21.83
N ASP A 382 -17.60 -9.20 20.81
CA ASP A 382 -16.17 -9.53 20.85
C ASP A 382 -15.31 -8.63 19.95
N ARG A 383 -14.01 -8.59 20.21
CA ARG A 383 -12.99 -7.94 19.37
C ARG A 383 -11.98 -8.98 18.90
N LEU A 384 -11.99 -9.26 17.61
CA LEU A 384 -11.24 -10.36 17.00
C LEU A 384 -9.83 -9.97 16.57
N ALA A 385 -9.55 -8.68 16.37
CA ALA A 385 -8.21 -8.19 16.06
C ALA A 385 -8.09 -6.69 16.32
N THR A 386 -6.92 -6.27 16.78
CA THR A 386 -6.45 -4.89 16.65
C THR A 386 -5.40 -4.86 15.55
N ILE A 387 -5.59 -3.99 14.57
CA ILE A 387 -4.84 -3.99 13.31
C ILE A 387 -4.16 -2.64 13.15
N GLU A 388 -2.86 -2.66 12.89
CA GLU A 388 -2.08 -1.47 12.56
C GLU A 388 -1.92 -1.34 11.04
N LEU A 389 -2.23 -0.15 10.53
CA LEU A 389 -2.16 0.21 9.12
C LEU A 389 -1.12 1.30 8.90
N ASP A 390 -0.19 1.06 7.99
CA ASP A 390 0.70 2.11 7.51
C ASP A 390 0.08 2.83 6.32
N MET A 391 -0.20 4.12 6.51
CA MET A 391 -0.94 4.92 5.52
C MET A 391 -0.09 5.29 4.31
N GLN A 392 1.24 5.37 4.49
CA GLN A 392 2.17 5.77 3.44
C GLN A 392 2.49 4.63 2.48
N SER A 393 2.79 3.45 3.01
CA SER A 393 3.06 2.26 2.20
C SER A 393 1.79 1.51 1.79
N LYS A 394 0.62 1.89 2.34
CA LYS A 394 -0.67 1.21 2.15
C LYS A 394 -0.54 -0.28 2.49
N ARG A 395 -0.12 -0.57 3.72
CA ARG A 395 0.07 -1.94 4.21
C ARG A 395 -0.54 -2.18 5.58
N VAL A 396 -0.95 -3.43 5.82
CA VAL A 396 -1.19 -3.93 7.17
C VAL A 396 0.16 -4.30 7.78
N VAL A 397 0.55 -3.63 8.87
CA VAL A 397 1.83 -3.82 9.56
C VAL A 397 1.74 -5.03 10.49
N GLN A 398 0.66 -5.10 11.26
CA GLN A 398 0.38 -6.19 12.19
C GLN A 398 -1.11 -6.30 12.46
N ALA A 399 -1.54 -7.50 12.87
CA ALA A 399 -2.86 -7.74 13.45
C ALA A 399 -2.72 -8.68 14.65
N LYS A 400 -3.25 -8.26 15.80
CA LYS A 400 -3.10 -8.99 17.06
C LYS A 400 -4.44 -9.20 17.75
N TYR A 401 -4.64 -10.41 18.25
CA TYR A 401 -5.72 -10.75 19.16
C TYR A 401 -5.32 -10.44 20.61
N ARG A 402 -6.22 -10.75 21.54
CA ARG A 402 -6.03 -10.51 22.97
C ARG A 402 -4.70 -11.08 23.47
N PHE A 403 -3.97 -10.29 24.27
CA PHE A 403 -2.63 -10.59 24.80
C PHE A 403 -1.55 -10.75 23.73
N ASN A 404 -1.59 -9.91 22.67
CA ASN A 404 -0.67 -9.97 21.52
C ASN A 404 -0.65 -11.35 20.83
N ARG A 405 -1.71 -12.15 20.96
CA ARG A 405 -1.79 -13.47 20.31
C ARG A 405 -2.02 -13.34 18.80
N PRO A 406 -1.66 -14.35 18.00
CA PRO A 406 -2.09 -14.43 16.61
C PRO A 406 -3.62 -14.40 16.50
N ILE A 407 -4.12 -13.79 15.42
CA ILE A 407 -5.56 -13.78 15.11
C ILE A 407 -6.01 -15.13 14.56
N THR A 408 -7.30 -15.44 14.66
CA THR A 408 -7.85 -16.69 14.12
C THR A 408 -7.83 -16.69 12.59
N GLU A 409 -7.81 -17.87 11.95
CA GLU A 409 -7.85 -17.99 10.49
C GLU A 409 -9.07 -17.31 9.88
N LYS A 410 -10.22 -17.39 10.57
CA LYS A 410 -11.45 -16.70 10.16
C LYS A 410 -11.26 -15.18 10.16
N ALA A 411 -10.72 -14.62 11.23
CA ALA A 411 -10.41 -13.19 11.32
C ALA A 411 -9.38 -12.76 10.26
N LEU A 412 -8.36 -13.59 10.02
CA LEU A 412 -7.34 -13.35 8.99
C LEU A 412 -7.96 -13.35 7.59
N SER A 413 -8.84 -14.30 7.26
CA SER A 413 -9.52 -14.36 5.96
C SER A 413 -10.42 -13.14 5.72
N PHE A 414 -11.10 -12.66 6.76
CA PHE A 414 -11.90 -11.45 6.71
C PHE A 414 -10.99 -10.23 6.47
N LEU A 415 -9.90 -10.13 7.24
CA LEU A 415 -8.93 -9.06 7.11
C LEU A 415 -8.31 -9.00 5.71
N HIS A 416 -8.02 -10.15 5.08
CA HIS A 416 -7.56 -10.20 3.69
C HIS A 416 -8.54 -9.54 2.72
N LYS A 417 -9.84 -9.84 2.85
CA LYS A 417 -10.88 -9.25 1.99
C LYS A 417 -10.99 -7.74 2.23
N TRP A 418 -11.06 -7.34 3.49
CA TRP A 418 -11.15 -5.93 3.87
C TRP A 418 -9.93 -5.11 3.40
N ALA A 419 -8.72 -5.63 3.62
CA ALA A 419 -7.48 -5.01 3.22
C ALA A 419 -7.40 -4.87 1.70
N SER A 420 -7.77 -5.93 0.95
CA SER A 420 -7.81 -5.87 -0.51
C SER A 420 -8.81 -4.84 -1.05
N LEU A 421 -9.99 -4.73 -0.43
CA LEU A 421 -10.99 -3.72 -0.80
C LEU A 421 -10.46 -2.30 -0.60
N ASN A 422 -9.70 -2.08 0.47
CA ASN A 422 -9.15 -0.78 0.83
C ASN A 422 -7.73 -0.52 0.28
N GLY A 423 -7.23 -1.38 -0.61
CA GLY A 423 -5.92 -1.22 -1.27
C GLY A 423 -4.71 -1.43 -0.35
N PHE A 424 -4.87 -2.18 0.75
CA PHE A 424 -3.78 -2.50 1.67
C PHE A 424 -3.13 -3.85 1.34
N ALA A 425 -1.80 -3.88 1.21
CA ALA A 425 -1.04 -5.12 1.08
C ALA A 425 -0.77 -5.78 2.46
N MET A 426 -0.71 -7.10 2.49
CA MET A 426 -0.44 -7.88 3.71
C MET A 426 0.79 -8.77 3.56
N GLY A 427 1.54 -8.95 4.66
CA GLY A 427 2.71 -9.83 4.71
C GLY A 427 2.33 -11.30 4.95
N LYS A 428 3.20 -12.23 4.52
CA LYS A 428 3.01 -13.69 4.70
C LYS A 428 2.87 -14.13 6.16
N TYR A 429 3.55 -13.42 7.07
CA TYR A 429 3.63 -13.78 8.49
C TYR A 429 2.93 -12.75 9.38
N LEU A 430 1.83 -12.14 8.93
CA LEU A 430 1.10 -11.13 9.69
C LEU A 430 0.87 -11.57 11.15
#